data_AF-A0A7W0RV67-F1
#
_entry.id   AF-A0A7W0RV67-F1
#
_cell.length_a   1.000
_cell.length_b   1.000
_cell.length_c   1.000
_cell.angle_alpha   90.00
_cell.angle_beta   90.00
_cell.angle_gamma   90.00
#
_symmetry.space_group_name_H-M   'P 1'
#
loop_
_entity.id
_entity.type
_entity.pdbx_description
1 polymer ?
#
loop_
_entity_poly.entity_id
_entity_poly.type
_entity_poly.pdbx_seq_one_letter_code
_entity_poly.pdbx_strand_id
1 'polypeptide(L)' 'KASATISEIATRHGADASDVSRELQLAFLAPDLVEQILDGRQSTGLTTSRLRRIGDLPPLWDEQREALS' A
#
# COMPACT_ATOMS: atom_id res chain seq x y z
N LYS A 1 -22.80 -7.01 7.58
CA LYS A 1 -21.60 -7.88 7.42
C LYS A 1 -20.63 -7.46 8.52
N ALA A 2 -20.19 -8.35 9.41
CA ALA A 2 -19.20 -7.96 10.42
C ALA A 2 -17.89 -7.58 9.72
N SER A 3 -17.37 -6.39 10.01
CA SER A 3 -16.04 -5.98 9.57
C SER A 3 -15.00 -6.78 10.35
N ALA A 4 -14.03 -7.37 9.66
CA ALA A 4 -12.90 -8.00 10.34
C ALA A 4 -11.88 -6.93 10.74
N THR A 5 -11.23 -7.10 11.89
CA THR A 5 -10.09 -6.27 12.29
C THR A 5 -8.80 -6.73 11.58
N ILE A 6 -7.78 -5.88 11.55
CA ILE A 6 -6.45 -6.24 11.01
C ILE A 6 -5.90 -7.47 11.73
N SER A 7 -6.03 -7.54 13.06
CA SER A 7 -5.57 -8.68 13.86
C SER A 7 -6.33 -9.97 13.52
N GLU A 8 -7.64 -9.91 13.28
CA GLU A 8 -8.42 -11.08 12.87
C GLU A 8 -8.01 -11.60 11.49
N ILE A 9 -7.70 -10.70 10.55
CA ILE A 9 -7.17 -11.07 9.23
C ILE A 9 -5.80 -11.74 9.43
N ALA A 10 -4.90 -11.12 10.20
CA ALA A 10 -3.57 -11.64 10.48
C ALA A 10 -3.62 -13.06 11.10
N THR A 11 -4.43 -13.25 12.14
CA THR A 11 -4.61 -14.57 12.80
C THR A 11 -5.15 -15.62 11.83
N ARG A 12 -6.15 -15.27 11.01
CA ARG A 12 -6.73 -16.21 10.03
C ARG A 12 -5.71 -16.71 9.01
N HIS A 13 -4.77 -15.84 8.63
CA HIS A 13 -3.80 -16.12 7.58
C HIS A 13 -2.40 -16.48 8.09
N GLY A 14 -2.20 -16.56 9.41
CA GLY A 14 -0.88 -16.84 10.01
C GLY A 14 0.16 -15.75 9.70
N ALA A 15 -0.29 -14.51 9.55
CA ALA A 15 0.54 -13.35 9.22
C ALA A 15 0.74 -12.44 10.44
N ASP A 16 1.72 -11.52 10.35
CA ASP A 16 1.87 -10.45 11.33
C ASP A 16 0.85 -9.33 11.05
N ALA A 17 0.29 -8.73 12.11
CA ALA A 17 -0.68 -7.65 11.97
C ALA A 17 -0.06 -6.39 11.32
N SER A 18 1.23 -6.14 11.55
CA SER A 18 1.96 -5.04 10.93
C SER A 18 2.12 -5.25 9.43
N ASP A 19 2.35 -6.50 9.00
CA ASP A 19 2.39 -6.83 7.59
C ASP A 19 1.01 -6.66 6.98
N VAL A 20 -0.06 -7.23 7.55
CA VAL A 20 -1.42 -7.00 7.05
C VAL A 20 -1.77 -5.51 6.93
N SER A 21 -1.36 -4.69 7.92
CA SER A 21 -1.57 -3.24 7.87
C SER A 21 -0.81 -2.57 6.72
N ARG A 22 0.46 -2.94 6.49
CA ARG A 22 1.29 -2.39 5.40
C ARG A 22 0.72 -2.77 4.04
N GLU A 23 0.31 -4.03 3.85
CA GLU A 23 -0.19 -4.46 2.54
C GLU A 23 -1.55 -3.81 2.25
N LEU A 24 -2.38 -3.60 3.30
CA LEU A 24 -3.67 -2.94 3.17
C LEU A 24 -3.53 -1.47 2.72
N GLN A 25 -2.47 -0.76 3.12
CA GLN A 25 -2.22 0.61 2.66
C GLN A 25 -2.10 0.69 1.13
N LEU A 26 -1.55 -0.35 0.49
CA LEU A 26 -1.39 -0.39 -0.97
C LEU A 26 -2.72 -0.46 -1.73
N ALA A 27 -3.80 -0.91 -1.08
CA ALA A 27 -5.14 -0.91 -1.66
C ALA A 27 -5.72 0.51 -1.88
N PHE A 28 -5.10 1.53 -1.27
CA PHE A 28 -5.51 2.93 -1.36
C PHE A 28 -4.61 3.77 -2.26
N LEU A 29 -3.70 3.13 -3.00
CA LEU A 29 -2.82 3.80 -3.94
C LEU A 29 -3.62 4.43 -5.09
N ALA A 30 -3.17 5.58 -5.59
CA ALA A 30 -3.74 6.23 -6.76
C ALA A 30 -3.77 5.24 -7.96
N PRO A 31 -4.91 5.12 -8.68
CA PRO A 31 -5.08 4.10 -9.72
C PRO A 31 -3.99 4.12 -10.80
N ASP A 32 -3.54 5.30 -11.22
CA ASP A 32 -2.47 5.47 -12.21
C ASP A 32 -1.10 5.00 -11.70
N LEU A 33 -0.83 5.08 -10.40
CA LEU A 33 0.39 4.52 -9.81
C LEU A 33 0.32 2.99 -9.79
N VAL A 34 -0.86 2.41 -9.52
CA VAL A 34 -1.07 0.95 -9.62
C VAL A 34 -0.82 0.48 -11.05
N GLU A 35 -1.39 1.17 -12.05
CA GLU A 35 -1.16 0.87 -13.47
C GLU A 35 0.32 0.97 -13.84
N GLN A 36 1.01 2.03 -13.41
CA GLN A 36 2.46 2.18 -13.67
C GLN A 36 3.28 1.04 -13.07
N ILE A 37 2.96 0.61 -11.84
CA ILE A 37 3.65 -0.50 -11.18
C ILE A 37 3.41 -1.82 -11.92
N LEU A 38 2.15 -2.10 -12.29
CA LEU A 38 1.78 -3.33 -13.00
C LEU A 38 2.38 -3.38 -14.41
N ASP A 39 2.48 -2.24 -15.09
CA ASP A 39 3.08 -2.12 -16.41
C ASP A 39 4.61 -2.07 -16.39
N GLY A 40 5.24 -2.02 -15.20
CA GLY A 40 6.70 -1.85 -15.09
C GLY A 40 7.20 -0.47 -15.52
N ARG A 41 6.32 0.54 -15.53
CA ARG A 41 6.57 1.93 -15.94
C ARG A 41 6.73 2.90 -14.77
N GLN A 42 6.76 2.38 -13.54
CA GLN A 42 6.94 3.20 -12.35
C GLN A 42 8.28 3.94 -12.36
N SER A 43 8.33 5.11 -11.70
CA SER A 43 9.58 5.86 -11.56
C SER A 43 10.63 5.03 -10.81
N THR A 44 11.92 5.33 -11.04
CA THR A 44 13.02 4.66 -10.32
C THR A 44 12.95 4.89 -8.82
N GLY A 45 12.29 5.96 -8.39
CA GLY A 45 11.99 6.23 -6.99
C GLY A 45 10.93 5.30 -6.40
N LEU A 46 9.99 4.78 -7.20
CA LEU A 46 8.86 3.97 -6.74
C LEU A 46 9.22 2.48 -6.63
N THR A 47 10.05 2.14 -5.64
CA THR A 47 10.47 0.76 -5.38
C THR A 47 9.53 0.04 -4.40
N THR A 48 9.49 -1.29 -4.46
CA THR A 48 8.80 -2.13 -3.46
C THR A 48 9.28 -1.84 -2.03
N SER A 49 10.57 -1.54 -1.87
CA SER A 49 11.16 -1.12 -0.59
C SER A 49 10.65 0.24 -0.11
N ARG A 50 10.41 1.19 -1.02
CA ARG A 50 9.83 2.51 -0.67
C ARG A 50 8.36 2.35 -0.30
N LEU A 51 7.60 1.58 -1.07
CA LEU A 51 6.19 1.27 -0.78
C LEU A 51 6.01 0.62 0.61
N ARG A 52 6.88 -0.34 0.96
CA ARG A 52 6.85 -1.01 2.28
C ARG A 52 7.26 -0.11 3.46
N ARG A 53 7.94 1.02 3.19
CA ARG A 53 8.46 1.93 4.22
C ARG A 53 7.71 3.25 4.31
N ILE A 54 6.76 3.48 3.41
CA ILE A 54 5.87 4.62 3.53
C ILE A 54 5.01 4.33 4.77
N GLY A 55 5.35 4.98 5.88
CA GLY A 55 4.69 4.72 7.16
C GLY A 55 3.23 5.13 7.09
N ASP A 56 2.99 6.34 6.60
CA ASP A 56 1.67 6.87 6.29
C ASP A 56 1.62 7.25 4.80
N LEU A 57 0.84 6.48 4.04
CA LEU A 57 0.50 6.86 2.66
C LEU A 57 -0.45 8.06 2.72
N PRO A 58 -0.16 9.17 2.01
CA PRO A 58 -1.06 10.31 1.98
C PRO A 58 -2.48 9.89 1.54
N PRO A 59 -3.55 10.37 2.20
CA PRO A 59 -4.92 9.96 1.86
C PRO A 59 -5.38 10.56 0.53
N LEU A 60 -4.79 11.68 0.10
CA LEU A 60 -5.11 12.33 -1.17
C LEU A 60 -4.18 11.81 -2.27
N TRP A 61 -4.75 11.42 -3.41
CA TRP A 61 -3.97 10.90 -4.54
C TRP A 61 -2.97 11.89 -5.11
N ASP A 62 -3.27 13.19 -5.10
CA ASP A 62 -2.32 14.20 -5.57
C ASP A 62 -1.07 14.25 -4.68
N GLU A 63 -1.25 14.18 -3.36
CA GLU A 63 -0.15 14.07 -2.39
C GLU A 63 0.62 12.75 -2.54
N GLN A 64 -0.07 11.65 -2.88
CA GLN A 64 0.61 10.38 -3.19
C GLN A 64 1.51 10.51 -4.41
N ARG A 65 1.04 11.13 -5.50
CA ARG A 65 1.85 11.33 -6.72
C ARG A 65 3.09 12.15 -6.44
N GLU A 66 2.97 13.20 -5.63
CA GLU A 66 4.13 13.99 -5.21
C GLU A 66 5.09 13.16 -4.36
N ALA A 67 4.58 12.45 -3.35
CA ALA A 67 5.38 11.64 -2.42
C ALA A 67 6.02 10.40 -3.06
N LEU A 68 5.48 9.91 -4.18
CA LEU A 68 5.87 8.66 -4.84
C LEU A 68 6.50 8.84 -6.22
N SER A 69 6.53 10.07 -6.74
CA SER A 69 7.33 10.41 -7.91
C SER A 69 8.81 10.07 -7.75
#